data_AF-A0A1F9Z5Z6-F1
#
_entry.id   AF-A0A1F9Z5Z6-F1
#
_cell.length_a   1.000
_cell.length_b   1.000
_cell.length_c   1.000
_cell.angle_alpha   90.00
_cell.angle_beta   90.00
_cell.angle_gamma   90.00
#
_symmetry.space_group_name_H-M   'P 1'
#
loop_
_entity.id
_entity.type
_entity.pdbx_description
1 polymer ?
#
loop_
_entity_poly.entity_id
_entity_poly.type
_entity_poly.pdbx_seq_one_letter_code
_entity_poly.pdbx_strand_id
1 'polypeptide(L)'
;MSDPLVEAFQADLGCAAEEAHRLAQAARLHVPRIIASTEDSAEDVVHRLRDPRIFGEFAGSLIHSRDLRTSSRVALAERAFDLLPLPRSEGDVILVAARAPSRLLDIGAFLIEAEAFSVLQLMHLVFAVFLDRALVTGVAPASRNAVLRAVVGLPEASPGLRALYVGMHLAAVSESEAKREVRAVLRSRATPGDVKPLIASILASPDGGAAMLADLAREEGLLASETSVDSPEVVANIPRLPPALSALGRRWLDRAREE
;
A
#
# COMPACT_ATOMS: atom_id res chain seq x y z
N MET A 1 -6.49 -39.17 2.34
CA MET A 1 -6.45 -37.98 1.45
C MET A 1 -5.70 -36.89 2.18
N SER A 2 -4.81 -36.20 1.48
CA SER A 2 -4.10 -35.04 2.01
C SER A 2 -5.07 -33.84 2.09
N ASP A 3 -4.88 -32.96 3.07
CA ASP A 3 -5.75 -31.81 3.31
C ASP A 3 -5.43 -30.69 2.29
N PRO A 4 -6.36 -30.33 1.38
CA PRO A 4 -6.12 -29.34 0.33
C PRO A 4 -5.63 -27.98 0.84
N LEU A 5 -6.06 -27.57 2.05
CA LEU A 5 -5.61 -26.31 2.65
C LEU A 5 -4.14 -26.40 3.10
N VAL A 6 -3.75 -27.54 3.66
CA VAL A 6 -2.35 -27.77 4.06
C VAL A 6 -1.46 -27.76 2.83
N GLU A 7 -1.86 -28.47 1.78
CA GLU A 7 -1.12 -28.48 0.51
C GLU A 7 -0.99 -27.09 -0.10
N ALA A 8 -2.09 -26.32 -0.12
CA ALA A 8 -2.08 -24.95 -0.63
C ALA A 8 -1.13 -24.06 0.17
N PHE A 9 -1.14 -24.10 1.50
CA PHE A 9 -0.23 -23.28 2.30
C PHE A 9 1.24 -23.72 2.19
N GLN A 10 1.52 -25.02 2.02
CA GLN A 10 2.88 -25.48 1.76
C GLN A 10 3.39 -25.02 0.39
N ALA A 11 2.53 -25.10 -0.63
CA ALA A 11 2.87 -24.68 -1.99
C ALA A 11 3.04 -23.16 -2.09
N ASP A 12 2.10 -22.38 -1.56
CA ASP A 12 2.09 -20.93 -1.69
C ASP A 12 3.09 -20.22 -0.77
N LEU A 13 3.32 -20.76 0.45
CA LEU A 13 4.14 -20.08 1.46
C LEU A 13 5.48 -20.77 1.74
N GLY A 14 5.73 -21.95 1.16
CA GLY A 14 6.97 -22.71 1.40
C GLY A 14 7.17 -23.12 2.87
N CYS A 15 6.10 -23.20 3.66
CA CYS A 15 6.19 -23.41 5.11
C CYS A 15 6.22 -24.90 5.49
N ALA A 16 6.68 -25.18 6.72
CA ALA A 16 6.70 -26.54 7.26
C ALA A 16 5.28 -27.10 7.42
N ALA A 17 5.12 -28.42 7.30
CA ALA A 17 3.82 -29.08 7.38
C ALA A 17 3.04 -28.72 8.66
N GLU A 18 3.72 -28.64 9.81
CA GLU A 18 3.09 -28.26 11.08
C GLU A 18 2.50 -26.83 11.04
N GLU A 19 3.21 -25.89 10.42
CA GLU A 19 2.73 -24.51 10.27
C GLU A 19 1.57 -24.44 9.27
N ALA A 20 1.66 -25.16 8.15
CA ALA A 20 0.58 -25.28 7.20
C ALA A 20 -0.71 -25.84 7.83
N HIS A 21 -0.60 -26.80 8.77
CA HIS A 21 -1.75 -27.29 9.54
C HIS A 21 -2.37 -26.20 10.43
N ARG A 22 -1.54 -25.40 11.13
CA ARG A 22 -2.04 -24.28 11.93
C ARG A 22 -2.73 -23.23 11.07
N LEU A 23 -2.16 -22.91 9.92
CA LEU A 23 -2.75 -21.98 8.95
C LEU A 23 -4.05 -22.52 8.37
N ALA A 24 -4.12 -23.80 8.02
CA ALA A 24 -5.34 -24.46 7.57
C ALA A 24 -6.44 -24.42 8.63
N GLN A 25 -6.09 -24.65 9.90
CA GLN A 25 -7.03 -24.51 11.02
C GLN A 25 -7.50 -23.06 11.18
N ALA A 26 -6.59 -22.09 11.13
CA ALA A 26 -6.93 -20.67 11.21
C ALA A 26 -7.84 -20.25 10.05
N ALA A 27 -7.56 -20.71 8.82
CA ALA A 27 -8.37 -20.40 7.65
C ALA A 27 -9.82 -20.88 7.80
N ARG A 28 -10.02 -22.10 8.31
CA ARG A 28 -11.36 -22.65 8.58
C ARG A 28 -12.18 -21.85 9.61
N LEU A 29 -11.49 -21.15 10.51
CA LEU A 29 -12.10 -20.35 11.57
C LEU A 29 -12.36 -18.91 11.12
N HIS A 30 -11.47 -18.33 10.30
CA HIS A 30 -11.44 -16.90 10.02
C HIS A 30 -11.91 -16.53 8.61
N VAL A 31 -11.89 -17.46 7.64
CA VAL A 31 -12.38 -17.18 6.28
C VAL A 31 -13.91 -17.18 6.26
N PRO A 32 -14.56 -16.09 5.80
CA PRO A 32 -16.03 -15.99 5.80
C PRO A 32 -16.69 -17.08 4.96
N ARG A 33 -17.72 -17.75 5.52
CA ARG A 33 -18.51 -18.79 4.84
C ARG A 33 -19.53 -18.20 3.87
N ILE A 34 -19.66 -18.78 2.67
CA ILE A 34 -20.60 -18.30 1.63
C ILE A 34 -22.05 -18.63 2.00
N ILE A 35 -22.28 -19.75 2.66
CA ILE A 35 -23.59 -20.20 3.13
C ILE A 35 -23.42 -20.67 4.58
N ALA A 36 -24.40 -20.41 5.45
CA ALA A 36 -24.46 -21.00 6.78
C ALA A 36 -24.70 -22.53 6.77
N SER A 37 -24.35 -23.23 5.68
CA SER A 37 -24.36 -24.68 5.61
C SER A 37 -23.09 -25.22 6.25
N THR A 38 -23.21 -26.44 6.77
CA THR A 38 -22.16 -27.17 7.47
C THR A 38 -21.11 -27.79 6.53
N GLU A 39 -21.18 -27.52 5.22
CA GLU A 39 -20.44 -28.23 4.16
C GLU A 39 -19.54 -27.30 3.37
N ASP A 40 -18.91 -26.33 4.02
CA ASP A 40 -17.87 -25.54 3.38
C ASP A 40 -16.61 -26.41 3.25
N SER A 41 -16.31 -26.90 2.04
CA SER A 41 -15.20 -27.83 1.82
C SER A 41 -13.84 -27.14 1.97
N ALA A 42 -12.76 -27.90 2.15
CA ALA A 42 -11.42 -27.33 2.22
C ALA A 42 -11.05 -26.64 0.90
N GLU A 43 -11.49 -27.20 -0.22
CA GLU A 43 -11.33 -26.68 -1.57
C GLU A 43 -12.06 -25.34 -1.76
N ASP A 44 -13.25 -25.16 -1.18
CA ASP A 44 -13.99 -23.89 -1.23
C ASP A 44 -13.25 -22.79 -0.45
N VAL A 45 -12.61 -23.14 0.66
CA VAL A 45 -11.76 -22.20 1.43
C VAL A 45 -10.52 -21.83 0.61
N VAL A 46 -9.85 -22.80 0.00
CA VAL A 46 -8.70 -22.54 -0.90
C VAL A 46 -9.10 -21.61 -2.05
N HIS A 47 -10.27 -21.84 -2.66
CA HIS A 47 -10.75 -20.99 -3.76
C HIS A 47 -10.94 -19.53 -3.32
N ARG A 48 -11.53 -19.30 -2.15
CA ARG A 48 -11.72 -17.95 -1.60
C ARG A 48 -10.42 -17.28 -1.18
N LEU A 49 -9.44 -18.05 -0.69
CA LEU A 49 -8.11 -17.51 -0.36
C LEU A 49 -7.32 -17.05 -1.59
N ARG A 50 -7.85 -17.21 -2.81
CA ARG A 50 -7.32 -16.56 -4.02
C ARG A 50 -7.83 -15.13 -4.21
N ASP A 51 -8.89 -14.72 -3.49
CA ASP A 51 -9.35 -13.33 -3.48
C ASP A 51 -8.40 -12.49 -2.61
N PRO A 52 -7.83 -11.39 -3.14
CA PRO A 52 -6.84 -10.58 -2.41
C PRO A 52 -7.39 -9.95 -1.13
N ARG A 53 -8.69 -9.62 -1.06
CA ARG A 53 -9.29 -9.07 0.15
C ARG A 53 -9.43 -10.15 1.20
N ILE A 54 -9.99 -11.30 0.81
CA ILE A 54 -10.18 -12.42 1.75
C ILE A 54 -8.84 -12.86 2.31
N PHE A 55 -7.85 -13.06 1.43
CA PHE A 55 -6.52 -13.46 1.87
C PHE A 55 -5.84 -12.38 2.71
N GLY A 56 -5.94 -11.11 2.30
CA GLY A 56 -5.31 -10.01 3.03
C GLY A 56 -5.92 -9.77 4.41
N GLU A 57 -7.25 -9.91 4.59
CA GLU A 57 -7.87 -9.87 5.92
C GLU A 57 -7.42 -11.06 6.79
N PHE A 58 -7.36 -12.25 6.19
CA PHE A 58 -6.83 -13.44 6.85
C PHE A 58 -5.37 -13.24 7.29
N ALA A 59 -4.48 -12.83 6.39
CA ALA A 59 -3.08 -12.55 6.66
C ALA A 59 -2.94 -11.44 7.72
N GLY A 60 -3.66 -10.33 7.58
CA GLY A 60 -3.65 -9.21 8.53
C GLY A 60 -4.04 -9.64 9.96
N SER A 61 -4.92 -10.63 10.11
CA SER A 61 -5.27 -11.19 11.43
C SER A 61 -4.14 -12.01 12.07
N LEU A 62 -3.19 -12.51 11.27
CA LEU A 62 -2.17 -13.48 11.69
C LEU A 62 -0.73 -12.92 11.71
N ILE A 63 -0.42 -11.83 11.02
CA ILE A 63 0.94 -11.25 10.96
C ILE A 63 1.53 -10.86 12.33
N HIS A 64 0.69 -10.64 13.34
CA HIS A 64 1.12 -10.38 14.72
C HIS A 64 0.90 -11.56 15.68
N SER A 65 0.44 -12.71 15.17
CA SER A 65 0.27 -13.91 15.99
C SER A 65 1.63 -14.43 16.47
N ARG A 66 1.73 -14.73 17.76
CA ARG A 66 2.93 -15.35 18.34
C ARG A 66 3.01 -16.85 18.08
N ASP A 67 1.92 -17.44 17.58
CA ASP A 67 1.80 -18.87 17.33
C ASP A 67 2.39 -19.29 15.98
N LEU A 68 2.79 -18.32 15.16
CA LEU A 68 3.43 -18.54 13.86
C LEU A 68 4.88 -18.06 13.89
N ARG A 69 5.77 -18.78 13.19
CA ARG A 69 7.16 -18.31 13.04
C ARG A 69 7.18 -17.03 12.23
N THR A 70 8.18 -16.20 12.49
CA THR A 70 8.38 -14.94 11.75
C THR A 70 8.46 -15.17 10.24
N SER A 71 9.15 -16.21 9.78
CA SER A 71 9.24 -16.56 8.35
C SER A 71 7.87 -16.82 7.72
N SER A 72 6.97 -17.52 8.41
CA SER A 72 5.61 -17.76 7.90
C SER A 72 4.74 -16.51 7.93
N ARG A 73 4.95 -15.62 8.92
CA ARG A 73 4.25 -14.32 8.97
C ARG A 73 4.72 -13.39 7.84
N VAL A 74 6.02 -13.41 7.52
CA VAL A 74 6.58 -12.71 6.35
C VAL A 74 6.00 -13.28 5.06
N ALA A 75 6.03 -14.61 4.87
CA ALA A 75 5.46 -15.24 3.68
C ALA A 75 3.96 -14.96 3.50
N LEU A 76 3.18 -14.95 4.60
CA LEU A 76 1.77 -14.53 4.57
C LEU A 76 1.61 -13.09 4.10
N ALA A 77 2.44 -12.19 4.64
CA ALA A 77 2.39 -10.77 4.29
C ALA A 77 2.80 -10.54 2.83
N GLU A 78 3.87 -11.19 2.35
CA GLU A 78 4.29 -11.16 0.95
C GLU A 78 3.20 -11.71 0.03
N ARG A 79 2.61 -12.85 0.39
CA ARG A 79 1.52 -13.45 -0.39
C ARG A 79 0.29 -12.55 -0.49
N ALA A 80 -0.02 -11.79 0.55
CA ALA A 80 -1.11 -10.82 0.52
C ALA A 80 -0.86 -9.70 -0.49
N PHE A 81 0.40 -9.32 -0.70
CA PHE A 81 0.80 -8.41 -1.78
C PHE A 81 0.79 -9.10 -3.15
N ASP A 82 1.28 -10.33 -3.27
CA ASP A 82 1.35 -11.06 -4.54
C ASP A 82 -0.02 -11.34 -5.19
N LEU A 83 -1.07 -11.39 -4.37
CA LEU A 83 -2.45 -11.55 -4.85
C LEU A 83 -3.07 -10.25 -5.35
N LEU A 84 -2.48 -9.10 -5.04
CA LEU A 84 -3.00 -7.82 -5.52
C LEU A 84 -2.77 -7.71 -7.03
N PRO A 85 -3.80 -7.29 -7.78
CA PRO A 85 -3.62 -7.06 -9.20
C PRO A 85 -2.71 -5.85 -9.42
N LEU A 86 -1.70 -6.03 -10.27
CA LEU A 86 -1.01 -4.92 -10.94
C LEU A 86 -1.47 -4.85 -12.40
N PRO A 87 -1.65 -3.65 -12.95
CA PRO A 87 -1.88 -3.49 -14.38
C PRO A 87 -0.67 -4.04 -15.13
N ARG A 88 -0.92 -4.83 -16.18
CA ARG A 88 0.12 -5.41 -17.05
C ARG A 88 0.46 -4.48 -18.21
N SER A 89 -0.48 -3.62 -18.59
CA SER A 89 -0.34 -2.60 -19.62
C SER A 89 -1.06 -1.30 -19.25
N GLU A 90 -0.64 -0.22 -19.91
CA GLU A 90 -1.35 1.06 -19.90
C GLU A 90 -2.80 0.86 -20.39
N GLY A 91 -3.78 1.26 -19.58
CA GLY A 91 -5.21 1.11 -19.89
C GLY A 91 -5.88 -0.17 -19.37
N ASP A 92 -5.15 -1.04 -18.64
CA ASP A 92 -5.76 -2.19 -17.98
C ASP A 92 -6.77 -1.74 -16.91
N VAL A 93 -8.04 -2.11 -17.10
CA VAL A 93 -9.11 -1.80 -16.15
C VAL A 93 -9.11 -2.83 -15.02
N ILE A 94 -8.61 -2.45 -13.85
CA ILE A 94 -8.75 -3.26 -12.64
C ILE A 94 -10.09 -2.95 -11.98
N LEU A 95 -10.94 -3.98 -11.86
CA LEU A 95 -12.26 -3.84 -11.25
C LEU A 95 -12.14 -3.37 -9.79
N VAL A 96 -12.99 -2.44 -9.41
CA VAL A 96 -13.14 -1.94 -8.02
C VAL A 96 -13.44 -3.07 -7.02
N ALA A 97 -14.00 -4.20 -7.49
CA ALA A 97 -14.20 -5.39 -6.66
C ALA A 97 -12.88 -6.05 -6.21
N ALA A 98 -11.78 -5.84 -6.94
CA ALA A 98 -10.43 -6.32 -6.62
C ALA A 98 -9.65 -5.34 -5.72
N ARG A 99 -10.36 -4.50 -4.94
CA ARG A 99 -9.78 -3.59 -3.95
C ARG A 99 -8.79 -4.32 -3.06
N ALA A 100 -7.79 -3.58 -2.60
CA ALA A 100 -6.88 -4.07 -1.59
C ALA A 100 -7.61 -4.42 -0.27
N PRO A 101 -7.04 -5.33 0.54
CA PRO A 101 -7.52 -5.60 1.89
C PRO A 101 -7.43 -4.33 2.75
N SER A 102 -8.36 -4.15 3.69
CA SER A 102 -8.48 -2.92 4.48
C SER A 102 -7.25 -2.65 5.34
N ARG A 103 -6.53 -3.70 5.70
CA ARG A 103 -5.32 -3.67 6.53
C ARG A 103 -4.02 -3.70 5.71
N LEU A 104 -4.05 -3.41 4.41
CA LEU A 104 -2.86 -3.51 3.55
C LEU A 104 -1.66 -2.71 4.07
N LEU A 105 -1.86 -1.48 4.55
CA LEU A 105 -0.77 -0.67 5.12
C LEU A 105 -0.22 -1.25 6.43
N ASP A 106 -1.03 -1.96 7.20
CA ASP A 106 -0.59 -2.64 8.42
C ASP A 106 0.29 -3.84 8.09
N ILE A 107 -0.08 -4.59 7.04
CA ILE A 107 0.75 -5.66 6.46
C ILE A 107 2.07 -5.07 5.92
N GLY A 108 2.01 -3.94 5.21
CA GLY A 108 3.21 -3.23 4.76
C GLY A 108 4.10 -2.78 5.91
N ALA A 109 3.53 -2.22 6.98
CA ALA A 109 4.27 -1.83 8.19
C ALA A 109 4.96 -3.02 8.86
N PHE A 110 4.30 -4.18 8.90
CA PHE A 110 4.90 -5.42 9.38
C PHE A 110 6.08 -5.88 8.52
N LEU A 111 5.96 -5.84 7.19
CA LEU A 111 7.08 -6.18 6.29
C LEU A 111 8.27 -5.22 6.48
N ILE A 112 8.01 -3.93 6.75
CA ILE A 112 9.05 -2.95 7.05
C ILE A 112 9.78 -3.30 8.35
N GLU A 113 9.04 -3.66 9.40
CA GLU A 113 9.62 -4.11 10.67
C GLU A 113 10.46 -5.38 10.51
N ALA A 114 10.03 -6.27 9.61
CA ALA A 114 10.74 -7.51 9.28
C ALA A 114 11.86 -7.35 8.24
N GLU A 115 12.18 -6.12 7.79
CA GLU A 115 13.17 -5.83 6.74
C GLU A 115 12.90 -6.56 5.41
N ALA A 116 11.63 -6.88 5.12
CA ALA A 116 11.19 -7.62 3.94
C ALA A 116 10.39 -6.73 2.94
N PHE A 117 10.27 -5.43 3.23
CA PHE A 117 9.56 -4.50 2.35
C PHE A 117 10.41 -4.09 1.15
N SER A 118 9.90 -4.27 -0.07
CA SER A 118 10.60 -3.98 -1.32
C SER A 118 9.84 -3.01 -2.22
N VAL A 119 10.47 -2.61 -3.33
CA VAL A 119 9.86 -1.77 -4.37
C VAL A 119 8.58 -2.38 -4.92
N LEU A 120 8.51 -3.72 -5.03
CA LEU A 120 7.31 -4.37 -5.52
C LEU A 120 6.12 -4.14 -4.57
N GLN A 121 6.32 -4.25 -3.25
CA GLN A 121 5.25 -3.93 -2.30
C GLN A 121 4.90 -2.44 -2.30
N LEU A 122 5.88 -1.54 -2.53
CA LEU A 122 5.59 -0.12 -2.75
C LEU A 122 4.69 0.09 -3.98
N MET A 123 4.99 -0.54 -5.12
CA MET A 123 4.17 -0.39 -6.32
C MET A 123 2.72 -0.83 -6.07
N HIS A 124 2.52 -1.97 -5.41
CA HIS A 124 1.20 -2.43 -5.00
C HIS A 124 0.50 -1.45 -4.04
N LEU A 125 1.23 -0.89 -3.06
CA LEU A 125 0.67 0.12 -2.15
C LEU A 125 0.25 1.39 -2.89
N VAL A 126 1.09 1.90 -3.79
CA VAL A 126 0.75 3.08 -4.60
C VAL A 126 -0.49 2.80 -5.42
N PHE A 127 -0.54 1.67 -6.12
CA PHE A 127 -1.68 1.29 -6.93
C PHE A 127 -2.96 1.15 -6.08
N ALA A 128 -2.88 0.45 -4.95
CA ALA A 128 -4.01 0.28 -4.05
C ALA A 128 -4.52 1.61 -3.46
N VAL A 129 -3.61 2.48 -3.01
CA VAL A 129 -3.97 3.79 -2.44
C VAL A 129 -4.49 4.76 -3.51
N PHE A 130 -3.98 4.66 -4.74
CA PHE A 130 -4.47 5.41 -5.89
C PHE A 130 -5.95 5.10 -6.14
N LEU A 131 -6.33 3.82 -6.09
CA LEU A 131 -7.72 3.38 -6.27
C LEU A 131 -8.61 3.57 -5.02
N ASP A 132 -8.03 3.47 -3.82
CA ASP A 132 -8.76 3.58 -2.55
C ASP A 132 -7.93 4.29 -1.48
N ARG A 133 -7.96 5.63 -1.47
CA ARG A 133 -7.23 6.44 -0.50
C ARG A 133 -7.64 6.19 0.96
N ALA A 134 -8.83 5.63 1.21
CA ALA A 134 -9.29 5.33 2.57
C ALA A 134 -8.44 4.25 3.24
N LEU A 135 -7.68 3.45 2.47
CA LEU A 135 -6.70 2.50 3.01
C LEU A 135 -5.67 3.15 3.93
N VAL A 136 -5.31 4.42 3.65
CA VAL A 136 -4.35 5.16 4.49
C VAL A 136 -4.91 5.41 5.88
N THR A 137 -6.19 5.80 5.96
CA THR A 137 -6.84 6.14 7.24
C THR A 137 -7.48 4.95 7.93
N GLY A 138 -7.64 3.82 7.23
CA GLY A 138 -8.16 2.55 7.76
C GLY A 138 -7.23 1.85 8.76
N VAL A 139 -5.98 2.30 8.91
CA VAL A 139 -4.99 1.74 9.85
C VAL A 139 -4.56 2.76 10.91
N ALA A 140 -3.94 2.27 11.98
CA ALA A 140 -3.43 3.10 13.06
C ALA A 140 -2.39 4.13 12.54
N PRO A 141 -2.29 5.32 13.18
CA PRO A 141 -1.27 6.31 12.83
C PRO A 141 0.15 5.75 12.84
N ALA A 142 0.46 4.82 13.75
CA ALA A 142 1.77 4.19 13.83
C ALA A 142 2.15 3.45 12.54
N SER A 143 1.25 2.59 12.03
CA SER A 143 1.47 1.78 10.83
C SER A 143 1.64 2.67 9.60
N ARG A 144 0.73 3.63 9.35
CA ARG A 144 0.84 4.53 8.19
C ARG A 144 2.07 5.46 8.26
N ASN A 145 2.48 5.91 9.45
CA ASN A 145 3.71 6.68 9.63
C ASN A 145 4.98 5.85 9.40
N ALA A 146 4.95 4.54 9.72
CA ALA A 146 6.06 3.64 9.43
C ALA A 146 6.20 3.45 7.92
N VAL A 147 5.08 3.19 7.23
CA VAL A 147 5.05 3.06 5.76
C VAL A 147 5.54 4.33 5.09
N LEU A 148 4.98 5.51 5.42
CA LEU A 148 5.41 6.77 4.82
C LEU A 148 6.94 6.98 4.91
N ARG A 149 7.53 6.70 6.08
CA ARG A 149 8.97 6.85 6.28
C ARG A 149 9.78 5.85 5.47
N ALA A 150 9.35 4.59 5.42
CA ALA A 150 10.02 3.57 4.63
C ALA A 150 9.96 3.87 3.14
N VAL A 151 8.78 4.25 2.62
CA VAL A 151 8.60 4.60 1.20
C VAL A 151 9.52 5.74 0.79
N VAL A 152 9.53 6.82 1.57
CA VAL A 152 10.39 7.98 1.29
C VAL A 152 11.88 7.61 1.33
N GLY A 153 12.25 6.68 2.21
CA GLY A 153 13.63 6.22 2.38
C GLY A 153 14.07 5.12 1.44
N LEU A 154 13.18 4.53 0.64
CA LEU A 154 13.48 3.37 -0.22
C LEU A 154 14.32 3.80 -1.44
N PRO A 155 15.63 3.47 -1.50
CA PRO A 155 16.52 4.01 -2.53
C PRO A 155 16.27 3.40 -3.92
N GLU A 156 15.76 2.18 -3.99
CA GLU A 156 15.50 1.46 -5.25
C GLU A 156 14.26 1.98 -5.99
N ALA A 157 13.39 2.74 -5.32
CA ALA A 157 12.20 3.32 -5.93
C ALA A 157 12.51 4.66 -6.62
N SER A 158 11.83 4.94 -7.73
CA SER A 158 11.94 6.24 -8.40
C SER A 158 11.54 7.39 -7.46
N PRO A 159 12.10 8.60 -7.62
CA PRO A 159 11.63 9.77 -6.87
C PRO A 159 10.15 10.07 -7.13
N GLY A 160 9.68 9.83 -8.36
CA GLY A 160 8.29 10.02 -8.78
C GLY A 160 7.32 9.14 -8.00
N LEU A 161 7.52 7.83 -7.99
CA LEU A 161 6.71 6.86 -7.25
C LEU A 161 6.63 7.20 -5.75
N ARG A 162 7.77 7.57 -5.16
CA ARG A 162 7.84 7.99 -3.75
C ARG A 162 7.06 9.27 -3.49
N ALA A 163 7.23 10.29 -4.32
CA ALA A 163 6.52 11.56 -4.20
C ALA A 163 5.01 11.41 -4.43
N LEU A 164 4.62 10.53 -5.37
CA LEU A 164 3.22 10.19 -5.63
C LEU A 164 2.57 9.54 -4.42
N TYR A 165 3.21 8.53 -3.81
CA TYR A 165 2.73 7.93 -2.56
C TYR A 165 2.57 8.99 -1.46
N VAL A 166 3.59 9.84 -1.26
CA VAL A 166 3.55 10.91 -0.26
C VAL A 166 2.37 11.85 -0.51
N GLY A 167 2.14 12.27 -1.75
CA GLY A 167 1.02 13.13 -2.10
C GLY A 167 -0.33 12.50 -1.75
N MET A 168 -0.54 11.23 -2.12
CA MET A 168 -1.76 10.51 -1.82
C MET A 168 -1.96 10.30 -0.31
N HIS A 169 -0.89 9.95 0.42
CA HIS A 169 -0.92 9.80 1.88
C HIS A 169 -1.32 11.11 2.57
N LEU A 170 -0.66 12.21 2.22
CA LEU A 170 -0.90 13.52 2.83
C LEU A 170 -2.31 14.05 2.56
N ALA A 171 -2.89 13.71 1.41
CA ALA A 171 -4.26 14.05 1.07
C ALA A 171 -5.30 13.23 1.83
N ALA A 172 -4.96 12.02 2.28
CA ALA A 172 -5.88 11.13 2.99
C ALA A 172 -6.00 11.46 4.48
N VAL A 173 -4.92 11.96 5.10
CA VAL A 173 -4.86 12.24 6.54
C VAL A 173 -5.36 13.64 6.91
N SER A 174 -5.57 13.89 8.21
CA SER A 174 -5.95 15.22 8.69
C SER A 174 -4.88 16.27 8.39
N GLU A 175 -5.26 17.53 8.17
CA GLU A 175 -4.31 18.62 7.87
C GLU A 175 -3.23 18.77 8.96
N SER A 176 -3.59 18.58 10.23
CA SER A 176 -2.63 18.62 11.34
C SER A 176 -1.58 17.50 11.27
N GLU A 177 -2.00 16.32 10.82
CA GLU A 177 -1.12 15.16 10.64
C GLU A 177 -0.23 15.36 9.41
N ALA A 178 -0.80 15.76 8.27
CA ALA A 178 -0.05 16.07 7.06
C ALA A 178 1.05 17.12 7.31
N LYS A 179 0.74 18.20 8.04
CA LYS A 179 1.73 19.23 8.42
C LYS A 179 2.89 18.66 9.25
N ARG A 180 2.61 17.72 10.15
CA ARG A 180 3.63 17.08 11.00
C ARG A 180 4.51 16.16 10.17
N GLU A 181 3.91 15.34 9.33
CA GLU A 181 4.59 14.39 8.46
C GLU A 181 5.47 15.08 7.42
N VAL A 182 4.96 16.10 6.71
CA VAL A 182 5.75 16.91 5.75
C VAL A 182 7.00 17.49 6.41
N ARG A 183 6.86 18.06 7.62
CA ARG A 183 8.00 18.60 8.35
C ARG A 183 9.01 17.51 8.70
N ALA A 184 8.55 16.32 9.10
CA ALA A 184 9.42 15.20 9.42
C ALA A 184 10.18 14.73 8.17
N VAL A 185 9.48 14.54 7.03
CA VAL A 185 10.06 14.14 5.75
C VAL A 185 11.12 15.15 5.27
N LEU A 186 10.76 16.43 5.18
CA LEU A 186 11.66 17.46 4.65
C LEU A 186 12.91 17.69 5.54
N ARG A 187 12.81 17.44 6.86
CA ARG A 187 13.93 17.57 7.81
C ARG A 187 14.76 16.28 7.96
N SER A 188 14.20 15.13 7.58
CA SER A 188 14.86 13.85 7.76
C SER A 188 16.13 13.77 6.91
N ARG A 189 17.23 13.27 7.49
CA ARG A 189 18.44 12.94 6.73
C ARG A 189 18.28 11.65 5.92
N ALA A 190 17.34 10.79 6.31
CA ALA A 190 17.05 9.54 5.61
C ALA A 190 16.25 9.76 4.31
N THR A 191 15.68 10.95 4.11
CA THR A 191 15.00 11.29 2.86
C THR A 191 16.03 11.74 1.83
N PRO A 192 16.14 11.07 0.67
CA PRO A 192 17.09 11.42 -0.39
C PRO A 192 16.89 12.85 -0.91
N GLY A 193 18.00 13.45 -1.38
CA GLY A 193 18.07 14.86 -1.74
C GLY A 193 17.29 15.24 -3.01
N ASP A 194 17.00 14.28 -3.86
CA ASP A 194 16.17 14.39 -5.08
C ASP A 194 14.65 14.33 -4.78
N VAL A 195 14.26 13.62 -3.73
CA VAL A 195 12.86 13.48 -3.32
C VAL A 195 12.33 14.74 -2.64
N LYS A 196 13.13 15.44 -1.82
CA LYS A 196 12.67 16.62 -1.07
C LYS A 196 12.25 17.80 -1.97
N PRO A 197 13.03 18.20 -2.98
CA PRO A 197 12.63 19.25 -3.91
C PRO A 197 11.34 18.91 -4.65
N LEU A 198 11.18 17.65 -5.07
CA LEU A 198 9.97 17.19 -5.75
C LEU A 198 8.74 17.31 -4.84
N ILE A 199 8.80 16.77 -3.61
CA ILE A 199 7.72 16.89 -2.62
C ILE A 199 7.42 18.37 -2.33
N ALA A 200 8.46 19.18 -2.08
CA ALA A 200 8.29 20.59 -1.77
C ALA A 200 7.65 21.37 -2.93
N SER A 201 7.96 21.01 -4.17
CA SER A 201 7.37 21.61 -5.38
C SER A 201 5.90 21.26 -5.50
N ILE A 202 5.54 19.98 -5.37
CA ILE A 202 4.14 19.51 -5.37
C ILE A 202 3.33 20.27 -4.32
N LEU A 203 3.86 20.40 -3.09
CA LEU A 203 3.18 21.13 -2.01
C LEU A 203 3.00 22.61 -2.35
N ALA A 204 4.02 23.26 -2.93
CA ALA A 204 4.03 24.69 -3.23
C ALA A 204 3.07 25.08 -4.36
N SER A 205 2.69 24.13 -5.22
CA SER A 205 1.87 24.34 -6.40
C SER A 205 0.51 24.99 -6.10
N PRO A 206 0.05 25.92 -6.94
CA PRO A 206 -1.17 26.71 -6.68
C PRO A 206 -2.46 25.90 -6.77
N ASP A 207 -2.45 24.79 -7.50
CA ASP A 207 -3.56 23.84 -7.67
C ASP A 207 -3.60 22.76 -6.59
N GLY A 208 -2.77 22.87 -5.54
CA GLY A 208 -2.61 21.85 -4.51
C GLY A 208 -1.82 20.64 -4.98
N GLY A 209 -1.02 20.78 -6.05
CA GLY A 209 -0.14 19.72 -6.55
C GLY A 209 -0.81 18.73 -7.47
N ALA A 210 -2.07 18.93 -7.83
CA ALA A 210 -2.86 17.99 -8.62
C ALA A 210 -2.25 17.72 -10.01
N ALA A 211 -1.84 18.76 -10.75
CA ALA A 211 -1.23 18.58 -12.07
C ALA A 211 0.07 17.77 -11.97
N MET A 212 0.95 18.12 -11.02
CA MET A 212 2.21 17.39 -10.82
C MET A 212 1.98 15.94 -10.39
N LEU A 213 1.01 15.68 -9.52
CA LEU A 213 0.66 14.30 -9.12
C LEU A 213 0.05 13.51 -10.28
N ALA A 214 -0.74 14.15 -11.15
CA ALA A 214 -1.26 13.51 -12.35
C ALA A 214 -0.14 13.18 -13.34
N ASP A 215 0.82 14.08 -13.54
CA ASP A 215 1.98 13.84 -14.39
C ASP A 215 2.83 12.67 -13.86
N LEU A 216 3.13 12.66 -12.56
CA LEU A 216 3.80 11.53 -11.92
C LEU A 216 3.01 10.22 -12.07
N ALA A 217 1.68 10.25 -11.91
CA ALA A 217 0.86 9.06 -12.09
C ALA A 217 0.87 8.55 -13.54
N ARG A 218 1.02 9.42 -14.56
CA ARG A 218 1.23 8.99 -15.94
C ARG A 218 2.61 8.39 -16.14
N GLU A 219 3.66 9.04 -15.63
CA GLU A 219 5.04 8.56 -15.70
C GLU A 219 5.21 7.18 -15.05
N GLU A 220 4.50 6.94 -13.94
CA GLU A 220 4.51 5.67 -13.21
C GLU A 220 3.46 4.65 -13.73
N GLY A 221 2.77 4.96 -14.84
CA GLY A 221 1.85 4.05 -15.53
C GLY A 221 0.51 3.79 -14.83
N LEU A 222 0.11 4.64 -13.88
CA LEU A 222 -1.18 4.59 -13.17
C LEU A 222 -2.31 5.28 -13.94
N LEU A 223 -1.96 6.18 -14.84
CA LEU A 223 -2.87 6.89 -15.74
C LEU A 223 -2.37 6.76 -17.17
N ALA A 224 -3.30 6.76 -18.14
CA ALA A 224 -2.91 6.80 -19.54
C ALA A 224 -2.31 8.16 -19.90
N SER A 225 -1.32 8.13 -20.80
CA SER A 225 -0.52 9.27 -21.24
C SER A 225 -1.39 10.38 -21.87
N GLU A 226 -2.50 10.00 -22.52
CA GLU A 226 -3.42 10.92 -23.18
C GLU A 226 -4.55 11.43 -22.28
N THR A 227 -4.63 10.96 -21.02
CA THR A 227 -5.71 11.32 -20.11
C THR A 227 -5.63 12.80 -19.71
N SER A 228 -6.66 13.56 -20.07
CA SER A 228 -6.82 14.96 -19.64
C SER A 228 -6.93 15.09 -18.12
N VAL A 229 -6.42 16.19 -17.57
CA VAL A 229 -6.49 16.50 -16.13
C VAL A 229 -7.94 16.63 -15.63
N ASP A 230 -8.87 16.99 -16.52
CA ASP A 230 -10.31 17.10 -16.20
C ASP A 230 -11.07 15.78 -16.35
N SER A 231 -10.38 14.68 -16.72
CA SER A 231 -11.02 13.38 -16.85
C SER A 231 -11.57 12.87 -15.50
N PRO A 232 -12.69 12.12 -15.50
CA PRO A 232 -13.28 11.61 -14.27
C PRO A 232 -12.33 10.73 -13.45
N GLU A 233 -11.45 9.96 -14.10
CA GLU A 233 -10.46 9.10 -13.45
C GLU A 233 -9.36 9.89 -12.75
N VAL A 234 -8.89 10.99 -13.35
CA VAL A 234 -7.94 11.90 -12.70
C VAL A 234 -8.61 12.59 -11.52
N VAL A 235 -9.80 13.16 -11.70
CA VAL A 235 -10.53 13.86 -10.64
C VAL A 235 -10.86 12.94 -9.46
N ALA A 236 -11.16 11.66 -9.72
CA ALA A 236 -11.44 10.69 -8.67
C ALA A 236 -10.17 10.30 -7.88
N ASN A 237 -9.07 10.04 -8.57
CA ASN A 237 -7.91 9.35 -7.98
C ASN A 237 -6.74 10.30 -7.62
N ILE A 238 -6.59 11.42 -8.33
CA ILE A 238 -5.56 12.43 -8.03
C ILE A 238 -6.11 13.46 -7.04
N PRO A 239 -5.56 13.52 -5.81
CA PRO A 239 -6.05 14.46 -4.82
C PRO A 239 -5.44 15.86 -5.00
N ARG A 240 -6.12 16.85 -4.40
CA ARG A 240 -5.51 18.13 -4.06
C ARG A 240 -5.01 18.09 -2.63
N LEU A 241 -3.77 18.55 -2.42
CA LEU A 241 -3.19 18.63 -1.09
C LEU A 241 -3.81 19.78 -0.29
N PRO A 242 -3.88 19.66 1.05
CA PRO A 242 -4.40 20.74 1.90
C PRO A 242 -3.66 22.07 1.64
N PRO A 243 -4.37 23.18 1.37
CA PRO A 243 -3.74 24.47 1.00
C PRO A 243 -2.70 24.97 2.02
N ALA A 244 -2.90 24.63 3.29
CA ALA A 244 -1.99 25.01 4.37
C ALA A 244 -0.59 24.37 4.27
N LEU A 245 -0.41 23.34 3.44
CA LEU A 245 0.91 22.74 3.18
C LEU A 245 1.73 23.59 2.20
N SER A 246 1.10 24.42 1.37
CA SER A 246 1.80 25.21 0.35
C SER A 246 2.88 26.12 0.91
N ALA A 247 2.60 26.76 2.05
CA ALA A 247 3.58 27.58 2.74
C ALA A 247 4.78 26.78 3.27
N LEU A 248 4.62 25.49 3.58
CA LEU A 248 5.74 24.63 4.00
C LEU A 248 6.64 24.28 2.81
N GLY A 249 6.04 23.95 1.65
CA GLY A 249 6.78 23.69 0.41
C GLY A 249 7.60 24.89 -0.03
N ARG A 250 6.97 26.06 -0.16
CA ARG A 250 7.64 27.32 -0.57
C ARG A 250 8.81 27.68 0.33
N ARG A 251 8.60 27.72 1.65
CA ARG A 251 9.67 28.01 2.63
C ARG A 251 10.81 27.01 2.61
N TRP A 252 10.56 25.77 2.18
CA TRP A 252 11.64 24.80 2.04
C TRP A 252 12.45 25.08 0.77
N LEU A 253 11.77 25.32 -0.36
CA LEU A 253 12.41 25.65 -1.64
C LEU A 253 13.22 26.95 -1.55
N ASP A 254 12.72 27.98 -0.88
CA ASP A 254 13.43 29.25 -0.72
C ASP A 254 14.75 29.05 0.03
N ARG A 255 14.74 28.29 1.14
CA ARG A 255 15.94 27.98 1.91
C ARG A 255 16.92 27.10 1.14
N ALA A 256 16.43 26.13 0.38
CA ALA A 256 17.28 25.26 -0.43
C ALA A 256 17.98 25.98 -1.59
N ARG A 257 17.55 27.21 -1.95
CA ARG A 257 18.21 28.07 -2.94
C ARG A 257 19.27 29.00 -2.32
N GLU A 258 19.24 29.18 -1.01
CA GLU A 258 20.16 30.02 -0.25
C GLU A 258 21.40 29.23 0.23
N GLU A 259 21.35 27.90 0.19
CA GLU A 259 22.42 26.94 0.52
C GLU A 259 23.20 26.49 -0.72
#